data_AF-A0A0R0ANY2-F1
#
_entry.id   AF-A0A0R0ANY2-F1
#
_cell.length_a   1.000
_cell.length_b   1.000
_cell.length_c   1.000
_cell.angle_alpha   90.00
_cell.angle_beta   90.00
_cell.angle_gamma   90.00
#
_symmetry.space_group_name_H-M   'P 1'
#
loop_
_entity.id
_entity.type
_entity.pdbx_description
1 polymer ?
#
loop_
_entity_poly.entity_id
_entity_poly.type
_entity_poly.pdbx_seq_one_letter_code
_entity_poly.pdbx_strand_id
1 'polypeptide(L)'
;MNWQAVDAALEAMQPELLTLAVSDSTKQKILGGNRDRPMVQVVTVHGGHNITAFRAKALSASDPRALMQAARRVRNNLFHGGKEDPLEEAFPGDDNQWITAATDVASGVLDLVVNGRLRPLP
;
A
#
# COMPACT_ATOMS: atom_id res chain seq x y z
N MET A 1 2.06 15.58 -5.76
CA MET A 1 2.73 14.90 -4.63
C MET A 1 3.91 14.11 -5.17
N ASN A 2 5.14 14.37 -4.69
CA ASN A 2 6.37 13.73 -5.18
C ASN A 2 6.60 12.40 -4.43
N TRP A 3 6.22 11.29 -5.06
CA TRP A 3 6.31 9.96 -4.43
C TRP A 3 7.73 9.43 -4.32
N GLN A 4 8.65 9.84 -5.20
CA GLN A 4 10.07 9.50 -5.07
C GLN A 4 10.70 10.14 -3.84
N ALA A 5 10.34 11.39 -3.53
CA ALA A 5 10.80 12.04 -2.30
C ALA A 5 10.25 11.35 -1.05
N VAL A 6 9.01 10.85 -1.10
CA VAL A 6 8.41 10.06 0.00
C VAL A 6 9.10 8.69 0.15
N ASP A 7 9.36 7.99 -0.96
CA ASP A 7 10.08 6.71 -0.95
C ASP A 7 11.51 6.90 -0.42
N ALA A 8 12.24 7.91 -0.90
CA ALA A 8 13.60 8.22 -0.44
C ALA A 8 13.65 8.64 1.03
N ALA A 9 12.65 9.39 1.49
CA ALA A 9 12.51 9.68 2.89
C ALA A 9 12.29 8.38 3.68
N LEU A 10 11.39 7.48 3.22
CA LEU A 10 11.09 6.24 3.94
C LEU A 10 12.29 5.30 4.04
N GLU A 11 13.13 5.25 3.00
CA GLU A 11 14.41 4.54 3.01
C GLU A 11 15.35 5.04 4.12
N ALA A 12 15.22 6.30 4.51
CA ALA A 12 16.07 6.94 5.50
C ALA A 12 15.54 6.87 6.95
N MET A 13 14.30 6.39 7.18
CA MET A 13 13.46 6.89 8.28
C MET A 13 13.16 5.98 9.49
N GLN A 14 13.96 4.95 9.81
CA GLN A 14 13.68 4.05 10.95
C GLN A 14 12.21 3.55 10.96
N PRO A 15 11.88 2.71 9.97
CA PRO A 15 10.50 2.38 9.61
C PRO A 15 9.67 1.69 10.73
N GLU A 16 10.28 1.29 11.84
CA GLU A 16 9.63 0.83 13.07
C GLU A 16 8.69 1.90 13.67
N LEU A 17 9.04 3.19 13.55
CA LEU A 17 8.20 4.29 14.04
C LEU A 17 6.87 4.40 13.29
N LEU A 18 6.87 4.07 12.00
CA LEU A 18 5.64 4.01 11.21
C LEU A 18 4.71 2.90 11.73
N THR A 19 5.27 1.76 12.10
CA THR A 19 4.50 0.65 12.67
C THR A 19 3.86 1.07 14.01
N LEU A 20 4.52 1.91 14.81
CA LEU A 20 3.94 2.41 16.06
C LEU A 20 2.87 3.50 15.87
N ALA A 21 2.97 4.28 14.79
CA ALA A 21 2.04 5.38 14.51
C ALA A 21 0.70 4.93 13.91
N VAL A 22 0.61 3.69 13.43
CA VAL A 22 -0.58 3.14 12.76
C VAL A 22 -1.26 2.12 13.67
N SER A 23 -2.60 2.15 13.73
CA SER A 23 -3.38 1.21 14.56
C SER A 23 -3.27 -0.24 14.06
N ASP A 24 -3.38 -1.21 14.96
CA ASP A 24 -3.34 -2.63 14.58
C ASP A 24 -4.50 -3.05 13.67
N SER A 25 -5.67 -2.42 13.82
CA SER A 25 -6.81 -2.60 12.92
C SER A 25 -6.46 -2.18 11.49
N THR A 26 -5.82 -1.02 11.33
CA THR A 26 -5.34 -0.53 10.04
C THR A 26 -4.29 -1.47 9.44
N LYS A 27 -3.33 -1.95 10.25
CA LYS A 27 -2.32 -2.92 9.81
C LYS A 27 -2.96 -4.21 9.31
N GLN A 28 -3.90 -4.77 10.07
CA GLN A 28 -4.61 -5.99 9.69
C GLN A 28 -5.45 -5.79 8.43
N LYS A 29 -6.09 -4.63 8.25
CA LYS A 29 -6.89 -4.36 7.05
C LYS A 29 -6.05 -4.20 5.79
N ILE A 30 -4.83 -3.67 5.91
CA ILE A 30 -3.99 -3.29 4.76
C ILE A 30 -2.91 -4.33 4.41
N LEU A 31 -2.49 -5.15 5.38
CA LEU A 31 -1.45 -6.18 5.22
C LEU A 31 -1.88 -7.59 5.70
N GLY A 32 -3.06 -7.73 6.29
CA GLY A 32 -3.47 -8.94 6.99
C GLY A 32 -4.37 -9.88 6.19
N GLY A 33 -4.14 -11.18 6.39
CA GLY A 33 -5.06 -12.26 6.00
C GLY A 33 -5.33 -12.36 4.49
N ASN A 34 -6.54 -12.79 4.14
CA ASN A 34 -6.94 -12.98 2.75
C ASN A 34 -7.39 -11.69 2.07
N ARG A 35 -7.55 -10.59 2.83
CA ARG A 35 -8.03 -9.28 2.34
C ARG A 35 -6.89 -8.38 1.87
N ASP A 36 -5.76 -8.99 1.55
CA ASP A 36 -4.58 -8.32 1.02
C ASP A 36 -4.90 -7.78 -0.39
N ARG A 37 -5.30 -6.50 -0.48
CA ARG A 37 -5.46 -5.78 -1.75
C ARG A 37 -4.23 -5.01 -2.29
N PRO A 38 -2.96 -5.21 -1.84
CA PRO A 38 -1.79 -4.68 -2.53
C PRO A 38 -1.50 -5.50 -3.79
N MET A 39 -2.47 -5.52 -4.70
CA MET A 39 -2.33 -6.11 -6.02
C MET A 39 -1.26 -5.35 -6.79
N VAL A 40 -0.49 -6.09 -7.58
CA VAL A 40 0.45 -5.51 -8.55
C VAL A 40 0.05 -5.95 -9.94
N GLN A 41 0.23 -5.04 -10.90
CA GLN A 41 0.09 -5.38 -12.30
C GLN A 41 1.23 -6.33 -12.69
N VAL A 42 0.86 -7.50 -13.20
CA VAL A 42 1.76 -8.51 -13.75
C VAL A 42 1.47 -8.62 -15.24
N VAL A 43 2.52 -8.54 -16.06
CA VAL A 43 2.43 -8.77 -17.50
C VAL A 43 3.02 -10.14 -17.80
N THR A 44 2.22 -11.02 -18.38
CA THR A 44 2.65 -12.35 -18.86
C THR A 44 2.54 -12.42 -20.37
N VAL A 45 3.47 -13.11 -21.02
CA VAL A 45 3.43 -13.35 -22.47
C VAL A 45 2.76 -14.69 -22.72
N HIS A 46 1.66 -14.70 -23.46
CA HIS A 46 0.96 -15.91 -23.87
C HIS A 46 0.75 -15.90 -25.37
N GLY A 47 1.32 -16.91 -26.07
CA GLY A 47 1.23 -17.00 -27.53
C GLY A 47 1.83 -15.81 -28.29
N GLY A 48 2.83 -15.12 -27.74
CA GLY A 48 3.43 -13.92 -28.33
C GLY A 48 2.69 -12.60 -28.04
N HIS A 49 1.58 -12.65 -27.29
CA HIS A 49 0.81 -11.48 -26.87
C HIS A 49 1.01 -11.17 -25.39
N ASN A 50 1.09 -9.88 -25.06
CA ASN A 50 1.15 -9.42 -23.67
C ASN A 50 -0.24 -9.45 -23.05
N ILE A 51 -0.42 -10.27 -22.01
CA ILE A 51 -1.59 -10.30 -21.15
C ILE A 51 -1.24 -9.58 -19.86
N THR A 52 -2.10 -8.67 -19.43
CA THR A 52 -1.94 -7.94 -18.17
C THR A 52 -2.97 -8.43 -17.17
N ALA A 53 -2.54 -8.82 -15.98
CA ALA A 53 -3.42 -9.21 -14.88
C ALA A 53 -2.96 -8.56 -13.56
N PHE A 54 -3.89 -8.26 -12.67
CA PHE A 54 -3.57 -7.85 -11.31
C PHE A 54 -3.50 -9.09 -10.43
N ARG A 55 -2.44 -9.22 -9.64
CA ARG A 55 -2.23 -10.36 -8.75
C ARG A 55 -1.87 -9.87 -7.36
N ALA A 56 -2.38 -10.56 -6.35
CA ALA A 56 -2.01 -10.30 -4.97
C ALA A 56 -0.51 -10.56 -4.83
N LYS A 57 0.20 -9.59 -4.29
CA LYS A 57 1.61 -9.73 -3.98
C LYS A 57 1.79 -9.40 -2.51
N ALA A 58 1.81 -10.45 -1.71
CA ALA A 58 2.02 -10.36 -0.27
C ALA A 58 3.23 -9.47 0.03
N LEU A 59 3.02 -8.54 0.95
CA LEU A 59 4.08 -7.76 1.56
C LEU A 59 4.41 -8.40 2.90
N SER A 60 5.70 -8.45 3.26
CA SER A 60 6.06 -9.01 4.55
C SER A 60 5.58 -8.07 5.66
N ALA A 61 4.76 -8.57 6.59
CA ALA A 61 4.37 -7.79 7.77
C ALA A 61 5.57 -7.44 8.67
N SER A 62 6.68 -8.18 8.54
CA SER A 62 7.95 -7.87 9.21
C SER A 62 8.78 -6.81 8.48
N ASP A 63 8.41 -6.46 7.24
CA ASP A 63 9.01 -5.34 6.52
C ASP A 63 8.27 -4.07 6.97
N PRO A 64 8.92 -3.19 7.72
CA PRO A 64 8.27 -1.97 8.21
C PRO A 64 7.92 -0.98 7.08
N ARG A 65 8.39 -1.22 5.85
CA ARG A 65 7.98 -0.49 4.63
C ARG A 65 6.68 -1.03 4.02
N ALA A 66 6.23 -2.21 4.45
CA ALA A 66 5.06 -2.87 3.90
C ALA A 66 3.80 -2.00 4.01
N LEU A 67 3.61 -1.29 5.13
CA LEU A 67 2.44 -0.43 5.32
C LEU A 67 2.34 0.65 4.25
N MET A 68 3.45 1.34 3.96
CA MET A 68 3.44 2.38 2.94
C MET A 68 3.27 1.78 1.54
N GLN A 69 3.98 0.69 1.24
CA GLN A 69 3.84 0.02 -0.05
C GLN A 69 2.39 -0.44 -0.28
N ALA A 70 1.74 -0.95 0.76
CA ALA A 70 0.34 -1.37 0.71
C ALA A 70 -0.59 -0.17 0.50
N ALA A 71 -0.43 0.91 1.27
CA ALA A 71 -1.21 2.14 1.10
C ALA A 71 -1.08 2.72 -0.31
N ARG A 72 0.12 2.68 -0.90
CA ARG A 72 0.35 3.11 -2.28
C ARG A 72 -0.32 2.21 -3.30
N ARG A 73 -0.23 0.89 -3.13
CA ARG A 73 -0.87 -0.07 -4.04
C ARG A 73 -2.39 0.06 -3.97
N VAL A 74 -2.97 0.16 -2.77
CA VAL A 74 -4.40 0.43 -2.58
C VAL A 74 -4.81 1.71 -3.30
N ARG A 75 -4.08 2.83 -3.08
CA ARG A 75 -4.34 4.08 -3.79
C ARG A 75 -4.28 3.90 -5.31
N ASN A 76 -3.26 3.23 -5.83
CA ASN A 76 -3.11 3.00 -7.27
C ASN A 76 -4.24 2.14 -7.85
N ASN A 77 -4.60 1.06 -7.15
CA ASN A 77 -5.65 0.13 -7.57
C ASN A 77 -7.02 0.83 -7.63
N LEU A 78 -7.29 1.72 -6.69
CA LEU A 78 -8.53 2.50 -6.65
C LEU A 78 -8.53 3.69 -7.63
N PHE A 79 -7.40 4.37 -7.80
CA PHE A 79 -7.30 5.58 -8.63
C PHE A 79 -7.25 5.28 -10.13
N HIS A 80 -6.66 4.15 -10.53
CA HIS A 80 -6.61 3.73 -11.94
C HIS A 80 -7.83 2.91 -12.38
N GLY A 81 -8.88 2.91 -11.55
CA GLY A 81 -10.08 2.09 -11.70
C GLY A 81 -9.77 0.65 -11.35
N GLY A 82 -10.58 0.06 -10.47
CA GLY A 82 -10.54 -1.37 -10.18
C GLY A 82 -10.63 -2.18 -11.46
N LYS A 83 -9.48 -2.50 -12.06
CA LYS A 83 -9.35 -3.44 -13.19
C LYS A 83 -9.36 -4.88 -12.69
N GLU A 84 -9.91 -5.10 -11.49
CA GLU A 84 -10.53 -6.38 -11.19
C GLU A 84 -11.81 -6.38 -12.01
N ASP A 85 -11.95 -7.36 -12.89
CA ASP A 85 -13.25 -7.66 -13.48
C ASP A 85 -14.25 -7.71 -12.31
N PRO A 86 -15.41 -7.03 -12.36
CA PRO A 86 -16.41 -7.10 -11.30
C PRO A 86 -16.81 -8.55 -10.94
N LEU A 87 -16.62 -9.51 -11.85
CA LEU A 87 -16.82 -10.93 -11.63
C LEU A 87 -15.64 -11.63 -10.93
N GLU A 88 -14.46 -11.00 -10.90
CA GLU A 88 -13.23 -11.46 -10.25
C GLU A 88 -12.86 -10.62 -9.01
N GLU A 89 -13.66 -9.63 -8.62
CA GLU A 89 -13.43 -8.85 -7.41
C GLU A 89 -13.65 -9.71 -6.16
N ALA A 90 -12.56 -10.00 -5.44
CA ALA A 90 -12.59 -10.88 -4.28
C ALA A 90 -13.35 -10.28 -3.07
N PHE A 91 -13.50 -8.95 -3.00
CA PHE A 91 -14.08 -8.25 -1.85
C PHE A 91 -14.91 -7.02 -2.25
N PRO A 92 -16.09 -7.23 -2.84
CA PRO A 92 -16.96 -6.14 -3.26
C PRO A 92 -17.40 -5.28 -2.06
N GLY A 93 -17.34 -3.95 -2.22
CA GLY A 93 -17.82 -2.97 -1.22
C GLY A 93 -16.84 -2.62 -0.11
N ASP A 94 -15.62 -3.16 -0.13
CA ASP A 94 -14.58 -2.86 0.87
C ASP A 94 -13.73 -1.62 0.54
N ASP A 95 -13.90 -1.03 -0.64
CA ASP A 95 -13.14 0.13 -1.15
C ASP A 95 -12.99 1.24 -0.12
N ASN A 96 -14.09 1.67 0.49
CA ASN A 96 -14.07 2.74 1.49
C ASN A 96 -13.20 2.38 2.70
N GLN A 97 -13.23 1.13 3.16
CA GLN A 97 -12.43 0.71 4.30
C GLN A 97 -10.93 0.67 3.94
N TRP A 98 -10.60 0.30 2.70
CA TRP A 98 -9.23 0.34 2.21
C TRP A 98 -8.73 1.75 1.96
N ILE A 99 -9.59 2.66 1.47
CA ILE A 99 -9.29 4.10 1.38
C ILE A 99 -8.95 4.64 2.76
N THR A 100 -9.80 4.36 3.76
CA THR A 100 -9.56 4.77 5.15
C THR A 100 -8.23 4.22 5.65
N ALA A 101 -7.99 2.90 5.50
CA ALA A 101 -6.75 2.29 5.97
C ALA A 101 -5.50 2.87 5.28
N ALA A 102 -5.53 3.09 3.97
CA ALA A 102 -4.42 3.71 3.24
C ALA A 102 -4.21 5.18 3.63
N THR A 103 -5.30 5.90 3.92
CA THR A 103 -5.27 7.29 4.39
C THR A 103 -4.69 7.38 5.81
N ASP A 104 -5.05 6.46 6.69
CA ASP A 104 -4.50 6.37 8.06
C ASP A 104 -2.99 6.16 8.03
N VAL A 105 -2.50 5.24 7.19
CA VAL A 105 -1.06 5.02 6.99
C VAL A 105 -0.38 6.30 6.49
N ALA A 106 -0.94 6.95 5.47
CA ALA A 106 -0.39 8.20 4.93
C ALA A 106 -0.39 9.34 5.97
N SER A 107 -1.42 9.41 6.81
CA SER A 107 -1.56 10.41 7.87
C SER A 107 -0.56 10.18 8.99
N GLY A 108 -0.33 8.92 9.39
CA GLY A 108 0.72 8.55 10.34
C GLY A 108 2.11 8.95 9.86
N VAL A 109 2.42 8.74 8.57
CA VAL A 109 3.69 9.23 7.98
C VAL A 109 3.76 10.75 8.04
N LEU A 110 2.69 11.46 7.63
CA LEU A 110 2.67 12.92 7.62
C LEU A 110 2.88 13.51 9.01
N ASP A 111 2.21 12.97 10.04
CA ASP A 111 2.37 13.42 11.42
C ASP A 111 3.81 13.24 11.91
N LEU A 112 4.42 12.09 11.62
CA LEU A 112 5.81 11.84 11.99
C LEU A 112 6.79 12.81 11.29
N VAL A 113 6.53 13.18 10.03
CA VAL A 113 7.30 14.19 9.28
C VAL A 113 7.12 15.58 9.89
N VAL A 114 5.87 16.02 10.09
CA VAL A 114 5.54 17.36 10.60
C VAL A 114 6.14 17.58 12.00
N ASN A 115 6.10 16.56 12.86
CA ASN A 115 6.68 16.63 14.20
C ASN A 115 8.19 16.35 14.23
N GLY A 116 8.84 16.21 13.07
CA GLY A 116 10.30 16.00 12.96
C GLY A 116 10.80 14.72 13.62
N ARG A 117 9.89 13.75 13.85
CA ARG A 117 10.16 12.41 14.39
C ARG A 117 10.64 11.46 13.29
N LEU A 118 10.46 11.87 12.04
CA LEU A 118 10.80 11.14 10.84
C LEU A 118 11.42 12.16 9.88
N ARG A 119 12.75 12.18 9.82
CA ARG A 119 13.54 13.14 9.01
C ARG A 119 14.29 12.37 7.92
N PRO A 120 14.40 12.91 6.70
CA PRO A 120 15.34 12.39 5.71
C PRO A 120 16.76 12.43 6.30
N LEU A 121 17.53 11.36 6.12
CA LEU A 121 18.97 11.38 6.40
C LEU A 121 19.64 12.40 5.46
N PRO A 122 20.65 13.14 5.93
CA PRO A 122 21.37 14.13 5.14
C PRO A 122 22.09 13.51 3.93
#